data_AF-A0A8H4LER0-F1
#
_entry.id   AF-A0A8H4LER0-F1
#
_cell.length_a   1.000
_cell.length_b   1.000
_cell.length_c   1.000
_cell.angle_alpha   90.00
_cell.angle_beta   90.00
_cell.angle_gamma   90.00
#
_symmetry.space_group_name_H-M   'P 1'
#
loop_
_entity.id
_entity.type
_entity.pdbx_description
1 polymer ?
#
loop_
_entity_poly.entity_id
_entity_poly.type
_entity_poly.pdbx_seq_one_letter_code
_entity_poly.pdbx_strand_id
1 'polypeptide(L)'
;MSISKNPAKQNTGASVDAWHAVPDEFEDQDAWKARLQIDGTQHIRLVELNHCRYQHADIPKITEFLNDFGMHIVKETDQMIWWKGYGTHPYEYVVVKGPEPKYLGNTFLVESYQDLERASKLPGASKIKWLDDAPGGGNPVTIIDPDDFPVNLIHGQVQDKENETNLPPESILNYETKKQRLGAYQRFTQGPAAVYRIGHFGICIENFARSFDFYIRTFNLVPSDIVYADGDGGRIDCAAFFHLDRGGEYTDHYTFFLG
;
A
#
# COMPACT_ATOMS: atom_id res chain seq x y z
N MET A 1 -22.45 53.83 -13.28
CA MET A 1 -21.20 53.03 -13.37
C MET A 1 -20.85 52.59 -11.96
N SER A 2 -21.13 51.34 -11.59
CA SER A 2 -20.74 50.81 -10.28
C SER A 2 -19.32 50.25 -10.41
N ILE A 3 -18.34 50.96 -9.85
CA ILE A 3 -16.96 50.47 -9.74
C ILE A 3 -16.95 49.53 -8.53
N SER A 4 -16.83 48.23 -8.78
CA SER A 4 -16.57 47.24 -7.73
C SER A 4 -15.35 47.71 -6.92
N LYS A 5 -15.55 48.05 -5.64
CA LYS A 5 -14.52 48.58 -4.74
C LYS A 5 -13.65 47.50 -4.09
N ASN A 6 -13.87 46.22 -4.42
CA ASN A 6 -13.02 45.15 -3.90
C ASN A 6 -11.92 44.82 -4.92
N PRO A 7 -10.64 45.12 -4.63
CA PRO A 7 -9.55 44.61 -5.45
C PRO A 7 -9.61 43.09 -5.46
N ALA A 8 -9.39 42.48 -6.63
CA ALA A 8 -9.31 41.04 -6.76
C ALA A 8 -8.21 40.51 -5.83
N LYS A 9 -8.56 39.60 -4.91
CA LYS A 9 -7.57 38.89 -4.09
C LYS A 9 -6.86 37.87 -4.97
N GLN A 10 -5.56 37.72 -4.77
CA GLN A 10 -4.81 36.61 -5.36
C GLN A 10 -5.24 35.31 -4.70
N ASN A 11 -5.28 34.23 -5.48
CA ASN A 11 -5.45 32.89 -4.92
C ASN A 11 -4.22 32.54 -4.09
N THR A 12 -4.42 31.98 -2.89
CA THR A 12 -3.36 31.51 -2.01
C THR A 12 -3.67 30.08 -1.58
N GLY A 13 -2.64 29.26 -1.39
CA GLY A 13 -2.75 27.90 -0.88
C GLY A 13 -1.56 27.57 0.01
N ALA A 14 -1.73 26.62 0.92
CA ALA A 14 -0.68 26.13 1.81
C ALA A 14 -0.95 24.66 2.12
N SER A 15 0.11 23.92 2.51
CA SER A 15 -0.07 22.64 3.20
C SER A 15 -0.74 22.92 4.54
N VAL A 16 -1.89 22.31 4.77
CA VAL A 16 -2.66 22.41 6.01
C VAL A 16 -2.93 21.00 6.52
N ASP A 17 -3.08 20.88 7.83
CA ASP A 17 -3.44 19.61 8.44
C ASP A 17 -4.85 19.17 8.02
N ALA A 18 -5.14 17.87 8.06
CA ALA A 18 -6.42 17.31 7.63
C ALA A 18 -7.62 17.93 8.36
N TRP A 19 -7.54 18.12 9.68
CA TRP A 19 -8.60 18.75 10.49
C TRP A 19 -8.81 20.24 10.17
N HIS A 20 -7.84 20.90 9.52
CA HIS A 20 -8.02 22.26 8.99
C HIS A 20 -8.60 22.26 7.57
N ALA A 21 -8.34 21.21 6.79
CA ALA A 21 -8.84 21.09 5.42
C ALA A 21 -10.35 20.77 5.38
N VAL A 22 -10.83 19.90 6.27
CA VAL A 22 -12.23 19.42 6.32
C VAL A 22 -12.73 19.29 7.78
N PRO A 23 -12.82 20.39 8.54
CA PRO A 23 -13.07 20.34 9.99
C PRO A 23 -14.39 19.65 10.38
N ASP A 24 -15.42 19.74 9.55
CA ASP A 24 -16.75 19.18 9.84
C ASP A 24 -16.85 17.68 9.54
N GLU A 25 -15.88 17.12 8.81
CA GLU A 25 -15.85 15.70 8.41
C GLU A 25 -14.70 14.92 9.07
N PHE A 26 -13.83 15.61 9.81
CA PHE A 26 -12.71 15.00 10.51
C PHE A 26 -13.18 14.29 11.79
N GLU A 27 -12.74 13.04 11.95
CA GLU A 27 -12.87 12.30 13.21
C GLU A 27 -11.48 11.92 13.70
N ASP A 28 -11.23 12.17 14.99
CA ASP A 28 -9.99 11.74 15.65
C ASP A 28 -9.90 10.20 15.69
N GLN A 29 -8.70 9.65 15.48
CA GLN A 29 -8.49 8.21 15.41
C GLN A 29 -8.87 7.48 16.71
N ASP A 30 -8.58 8.04 17.88
CA ASP A 30 -8.90 7.41 19.16
C ASP A 30 -10.40 7.48 19.42
N ALA A 31 -11.05 8.58 19.04
CA ALA A 31 -12.50 8.69 19.05
C ALA A 31 -13.16 7.64 18.12
N TRP A 32 -12.63 7.47 16.90
CA TRP A 32 -13.10 6.48 15.93
C TRP A 32 -12.96 5.04 16.47
N LYS A 33 -11.80 4.68 17.03
CA LYS A 33 -11.58 3.38 17.68
C LYS A 33 -12.52 3.15 18.84
N ALA A 34 -12.72 4.15 19.70
CA ALA A 34 -13.62 4.07 20.84
C ALA A 34 -15.08 3.87 20.39
N ARG A 35 -15.53 4.60 19.36
CA ARG A 35 -16.88 4.49 18.79
C ARG A 35 -17.16 3.10 18.23
N LEU A 36 -16.19 2.49 17.55
CA LEU A 36 -16.31 1.15 16.96
C LEU A 36 -15.89 0.00 17.89
N GLN A 37 -15.49 0.33 19.12
CA GLN A 37 -15.01 -0.62 20.14
C GLN A 37 -13.86 -1.49 19.60
N ILE A 38 -12.90 -0.86 18.93
CA ILE A 38 -11.74 -1.54 18.37
C ILE A 38 -10.71 -1.77 19.47
N ASP A 39 -10.45 -3.05 19.78
CA ASP A 39 -9.36 -3.47 20.66
C ASP A 39 -8.13 -3.87 19.84
N GLY A 40 -7.19 -2.93 19.72
CA GLY A 40 -5.95 -3.13 18.97
C GLY A 40 -4.97 -4.15 19.59
N THR A 41 -5.21 -4.66 20.80
CA THR A 41 -4.25 -5.55 21.49
C THR A 41 -4.09 -6.91 20.80
N GLN A 42 -5.10 -7.34 20.04
CA GLN A 42 -5.07 -8.60 19.29
C GLN A 42 -4.83 -8.41 17.79
N HIS A 43 -4.65 -7.18 17.32
CA HIS A 43 -4.40 -6.93 15.90
C HIS A 43 -3.11 -7.61 15.45
N ILE A 44 -3.15 -8.17 14.26
CA ILE A 44 -1.96 -8.57 13.51
C ILE A 44 -1.29 -7.27 13.05
N ARG A 45 -0.09 -7.01 13.57
CA ARG A 45 0.62 -5.75 13.34
C ARG A 45 1.30 -5.76 11.97
N LEU A 46 0.70 -5.06 11.02
CA LEU A 46 1.26 -4.78 9.69
C LEU A 46 2.30 -3.66 9.79
N VAL A 47 3.36 -3.77 8.98
CA VAL A 47 4.46 -2.81 8.90
C VAL A 47 4.42 -2.03 7.59
N GLU A 48 4.29 -2.74 6.46
CA GLU A 48 4.22 -2.15 5.13
C GLU A 48 3.65 -3.16 4.13
N LEU A 49 3.14 -2.64 3.01
CA LEU A 49 2.86 -3.46 1.83
C LEU A 49 4.18 -3.90 1.20
N ASN A 50 4.36 -5.21 1.03
CA ASN A 50 5.62 -5.81 0.63
C ASN A 50 5.62 -6.19 -0.86
N HIS A 51 4.60 -6.93 -1.31
CA HIS A 51 4.49 -7.31 -2.72
C HIS A 51 3.07 -7.72 -3.10
N CYS A 52 2.83 -7.87 -4.40
CA CYS A 52 1.61 -8.45 -4.93
C CYS A 52 1.89 -9.76 -5.68
N ARG A 53 0.89 -10.65 -5.73
CA ARG A 53 1.02 -11.97 -6.35
C ARG A 53 -0.08 -12.17 -7.39
N TYR A 54 0.31 -12.54 -8.60
CA TYR A 54 -0.62 -12.80 -9.69
C TYR A 54 -0.21 -14.06 -10.46
N GLN A 55 -1.18 -14.90 -10.79
CA GLN A 55 -1.02 -15.92 -11.81
C GLN A 55 -1.21 -15.30 -13.20
N HIS A 56 -0.33 -15.63 -14.13
CA HIS A 56 -0.38 -15.18 -15.51
C HIS A 56 -0.33 -16.36 -16.48
N ALA A 57 -1.16 -16.29 -17.51
CA ALA A 57 -1.21 -17.26 -18.61
C ALA A 57 -0.22 -16.94 -19.74
N ASP A 58 -0.02 -15.65 -20.03
CA ASP A 58 0.88 -15.17 -21.07
C ASP A 58 2.12 -14.54 -20.44
N ILE A 59 3.12 -15.40 -20.17
CA ILE A 59 4.37 -15.00 -19.52
C ILE A 59 5.17 -14.00 -20.38
N PRO A 60 5.32 -14.16 -21.71
CA PRO A 60 5.95 -13.15 -22.54
C PRO A 60 5.31 -11.76 -22.40
N LYS A 61 3.97 -11.69 -22.42
CA LYS A 61 3.26 -10.40 -22.35
C LYS A 61 3.42 -9.69 -21.01
N ILE A 62 3.30 -10.40 -19.88
CA ILE A 62 3.53 -9.78 -18.57
C ILE A 62 5.01 -9.39 -18.39
N THR A 63 5.93 -10.14 -18.98
CA THR A 63 7.37 -9.84 -18.94
C THR A 63 7.67 -8.56 -19.71
N GLU A 64 7.10 -8.38 -20.90
CA GLU A 64 7.20 -7.13 -21.67
C GLU A 64 6.65 -5.95 -20.86
N PHE A 65 5.43 -6.08 -20.31
CA PHE A 65 4.82 -5.03 -19.50
C PHE A 65 5.67 -4.62 -18.29
N LEU A 66 6.15 -5.58 -17.50
CA LEU A 66 6.91 -5.28 -16.28
C LEU A 66 8.27 -4.65 -16.58
N ASN A 67 8.93 -5.05 -17.67
CA ASN A 67 10.16 -4.39 -18.14
C ASN A 67 9.89 -2.94 -18.59
N ASP A 68 8.85 -2.72 -19.40
CA ASP A 68 8.49 -1.38 -19.89
C ASP A 68 7.99 -0.46 -18.77
N PHE A 69 7.37 -1.05 -17.74
CA PHE A 69 7.00 -0.34 -16.52
C PHE A 69 8.22 0.08 -15.70
N GLY A 70 9.33 -0.67 -15.78
CA GLY A 70 10.60 -0.36 -15.14
C GLY A 70 10.97 -1.25 -13.96
N MET A 71 10.37 -2.42 -13.87
CA MET A 71 10.79 -3.49 -12.96
C MET A 71 11.79 -4.41 -13.64
N HIS A 72 12.54 -5.19 -12.85
CA HIS A 72 13.46 -6.19 -13.37
C HIS A 72 13.33 -7.53 -12.63
N ILE A 73 13.67 -8.62 -13.32
CA ILE A 73 13.65 -9.97 -12.76
C ILE A 73 14.82 -10.14 -11.78
N VAL A 74 14.51 -10.66 -10.59
CA VAL A 74 15.48 -11.01 -9.55
C VAL A 74 15.80 -12.50 -9.58
N LYS A 75 14.76 -13.31 -9.78
CA LYS A 75 14.86 -14.76 -9.89
C LYS A 75 13.72 -15.26 -10.76
N GLU A 76 14.01 -16.30 -11.53
CA GLU A 76 13.03 -17.07 -12.27
C GLU A 76 13.22 -18.56 -11.97
N THR A 77 12.10 -19.26 -11.87
CA THR A 77 12.00 -20.72 -11.72
C THR A 77 10.98 -21.25 -12.73
N ASP A 78 10.81 -22.57 -12.78
CA ASP A 78 9.80 -23.21 -13.63
C ASP A 78 8.37 -22.80 -13.26
N GLN A 79 8.13 -22.36 -12.01
CA GLN A 79 6.80 -22.03 -11.49
C GLN A 79 6.57 -20.53 -11.27
N MET A 80 7.61 -19.76 -10.95
CA MET A 80 7.47 -18.38 -10.50
C MET A 80 8.59 -17.47 -11.01
N ILE A 81 8.28 -16.18 -11.17
CA ILE A 81 9.21 -15.10 -11.48
C ILE A 81 9.02 -13.99 -10.44
N TRP A 82 10.11 -13.55 -9.82
CA TRP A 82 10.12 -12.46 -8.85
C TRP A 82 10.70 -11.21 -9.49
N TRP A 83 9.98 -10.11 -9.37
CA TRP A 83 10.32 -8.80 -9.94
C TRP A 83 10.48 -7.77 -8.85
N LYS A 84 11.43 -6.85 -9.01
CA LYS A 84 11.69 -5.75 -8.07
C LYS A 84 11.89 -4.41 -8.77
N GLY A 85 11.67 -3.33 -8.04
CA GLY A 85 12.15 -2.00 -8.34
C GLY A 85 13.60 -1.77 -7.87
N TYR A 86 14.04 -0.52 -7.86
CA TYR A 86 15.38 -0.17 -7.38
C TYR A 86 15.47 -0.02 -5.85
N GLY A 87 14.36 -0.18 -5.12
CA GLY A 87 14.34 -0.13 -3.65
C GLY A 87 14.99 -1.34 -2.98
N THR A 88 14.84 -1.40 -1.66
CA THR A 88 15.48 -2.42 -0.80
C THR A 88 14.65 -3.69 -0.66
N HIS A 89 13.40 -3.70 -1.12
CA HIS A 89 12.60 -4.93 -1.15
C HIS A 89 13.25 -5.96 -2.07
N PRO A 90 13.34 -7.23 -1.66
CA PRO A 90 13.94 -8.27 -2.50
C PRO A 90 13.07 -8.58 -3.72
N TYR A 91 11.76 -8.31 -3.65
CA TYR A 91 10.81 -8.31 -4.75
C TYR A 91 9.51 -7.61 -4.33
N GLU A 92 8.75 -7.14 -5.33
CA GLU A 92 7.50 -6.37 -5.18
C GLU A 92 6.36 -6.95 -6.01
N TYR A 93 6.67 -7.74 -7.04
CA TYR A 93 5.68 -8.39 -7.89
C TYR A 93 6.10 -9.85 -8.14
N VAL A 94 5.19 -10.78 -7.84
CA VAL A 94 5.40 -12.21 -8.07
C VAL A 94 4.47 -12.68 -9.18
N VAL A 95 5.07 -13.11 -10.29
CA VAL A 95 4.38 -13.81 -11.37
C VAL A 95 4.39 -15.30 -11.04
N VAL A 96 3.22 -15.90 -10.89
CA VAL A 96 3.03 -17.35 -10.83
C VAL A 96 2.62 -17.83 -12.22
N LYS A 97 3.29 -18.83 -12.76
CA LYS A 97 2.98 -19.40 -14.07
C LYS A 97 1.78 -20.34 -13.95
N GLY A 98 0.74 -20.12 -14.75
CA GLY A 98 -0.43 -20.98 -14.74
C GLY A 98 -1.35 -20.72 -15.92
N PRO A 99 -2.34 -21.59 -16.20
CA PRO A 99 -3.13 -21.52 -17.42
C PRO A 99 -4.11 -20.33 -17.47
N GLU A 100 -4.46 -19.76 -16.31
CA GLU A 100 -5.49 -18.72 -16.19
C GLU A 100 -4.98 -17.51 -15.39
N PRO A 101 -5.37 -16.28 -15.74
CA PRO A 101 -5.10 -15.11 -14.91
C PRO A 101 -5.79 -15.22 -13.56
N LYS A 102 -5.07 -15.00 -12.45
CA LYS A 102 -5.65 -15.02 -11.11
C LYS A 102 -4.95 -14.04 -10.18
N TYR A 103 -5.70 -13.28 -9.42
CA TYR A 103 -5.15 -12.53 -8.30
C TYR A 103 -4.92 -13.48 -7.11
N LEU A 104 -3.69 -13.53 -6.62
CA LEU A 104 -3.25 -14.42 -5.55
C LEU A 104 -3.01 -13.66 -4.23
N GLY A 105 -3.52 -12.43 -4.15
CA GLY A 105 -3.42 -11.60 -2.96
C GLY A 105 -2.21 -10.68 -2.95
N ASN A 106 -2.34 -9.62 -2.15
CA ASN A 106 -1.21 -8.80 -1.72
C ASN A 106 -0.58 -9.40 -0.47
N THR A 107 0.64 -8.97 -0.19
CA THR A 107 1.42 -9.42 0.96
C THR A 107 1.85 -8.23 1.79
N PHE A 108 1.50 -8.24 3.08
CA PHE A 108 2.05 -7.32 4.06
C PHE A 108 3.21 -7.94 4.82
N LEU A 109 4.24 -7.13 5.07
CA LEU A 109 5.22 -7.46 6.11
C LEU A 109 4.54 -7.27 7.47
N VAL A 110 4.67 -8.26 8.36
CA VAL A 110 4.21 -8.16 9.75
C VAL A 110 5.37 -7.90 10.70
N GLU A 111 5.06 -7.29 11.84
CA GLU A 111 6.03 -6.81 12.81
C GLU A 111 6.79 -7.95 13.50
N SER A 112 6.12 -9.07 13.74
CA SER A 112 6.69 -10.18 14.48
C SER A 112 6.26 -11.54 13.96
N TYR A 113 7.00 -12.59 14.31
CA TYR A 113 6.58 -13.96 14.04
C TYR A 113 5.28 -14.30 14.78
N GLN A 114 5.04 -13.71 15.96
CA GLN A 114 3.81 -13.88 16.73
C GLN A 114 2.58 -13.35 15.99
N ASP A 115 2.73 -12.33 15.14
CA ASP A 115 1.65 -11.86 14.26
C ASP A 115 1.26 -12.90 13.22
N LEU A 116 2.23 -13.64 12.67
CA LEU A 116 1.95 -14.80 11.83
C LEU A 116 1.28 -15.93 12.61
N GLU A 117 1.69 -16.19 13.85
CA GLU A 117 1.04 -17.18 14.70
C GLU A 117 -0.43 -16.81 14.98
N ARG A 118 -0.73 -15.54 15.25
CA ARG A 118 -2.11 -15.03 15.35
C ARG A 118 -2.87 -15.26 14.04
N ALA A 119 -2.29 -14.84 12.91
CA ALA A 119 -2.91 -15.02 11.60
C ALA A 119 -3.20 -16.49 11.27
N SER A 120 -2.26 -17.39 11.57
CA SER A 120 -2.37 -18.82 11.29
C SER A 120 -3.51 -19.52 12.06
N LYS A 121 -4.05 -18.86 13.10
CA LYS A 121 -5.19 -19.36 13.88
C LYS A 121 -6.54 -18.91 13.30
N LEU A 122 -6.54 -17.99 12.34
CA LEU A 122 -7.77 -17.58 11.68
C LEU A 122 -8.34 -18.72 10.81
N PRO A 123 -9.67 -18.82 10.67
CA PRO A 123 -10.29 -19.84 9.84
C PRO A 123 -9.74 -19.82 8.40
N GLY A 124 -9.37 -21.00 7.88
CA GLY A 124 -8.86 -21.13 6.51
C GLY A 124 -7.41 -20.65 6.30
N ALA A 125 -6.73 -20.19 7.35
CA ALA A 125 -5.35 -19.76 7.25
C ALA A 125 -4.39 -20.89 6.86
N SER A 126 -3.39 -20.57 6.04
CA SER A 126 -2.32 -21.50 5.69
C SER A 126 -1.38 -21.74 6.86
N LYS A 127 -0.64 -22.86 6.81
CA LYS A 127 0.46 -23.10 7.74
C LYS A 127 1.62 -22.14 7.46
N ILE A 128 2.31 -21.73 8.51
CA ILE A 128 3.58 -21.01 8.41
C ILE A 128 4.65 -21.99 7.88
N LYS A 129 5.29 -21.66 6.76
CA LYS A 129 6.40 -22.44 6.19
C LYS A 129 7.42 -21.51 5.56
N TRP A 130 8.70 -21.75 5.79
CA TRP A 130 9.77 -20.97 5.17
C TRP A 130 9.74 -21.07 3.63
N LEU A 131 10.06 -19.97 2.95
CA LEU A 131 10.20 -19.90 1.49
C LEU A 131 11.67 -20.05 1.09
N ASP A 132 12.08 -21.26 0.72
CA ASP A 132 13.46 -21.52 0.28
C ASP A 132 13.80 -20.83 -1.05
N ASP A 133 12.82 -20.73 -1.95
CA ASP A 133 13.05 -20.22 -3.30
C ASP A 133 12.89 -18.71 -3.45
N ALA A 134 12.14 -18.05 -2.57
CA ALA A 134 11.89 -16.62 -2.70
C ALA A 134 13.17 -15.83 -2.37
N PRO A 135 13.59 -14.84 -3.19
CA PRO A 135 14.68 -13.94 -2.82
C PRO A 135 14.45 -13.30 -1.45
N GLY A 136 15.44 -13.32 -0.57
CA GLY A 136 15.30 -12.87 0.83
C GLY A 136 14.50 -13.80 1.74
N GLY A 137 13.92 -14.89 1.23
CA GLY A 137 13.18 -15.88 2.00
C GLY A 137 11.95 -15.31 2.71
N GLY A 138 11.70 -15.78 3.93
CA GLY A 138 10.62 -15.34 4.80
C GLY A 138 9.60 -16.44 5.11
N ASN A 139 8.79 -16.19 6.13
CA ASN A 139 7.71 -17.06 6.59
C ASN A 139 6.36 -16.45 6.19
N PRO A 140 5.67 -16.98 5.17
CA PRO A 140 4.34 -16.55 4.80
C PRO A 140 3.22 -17.21 5.62
N VAL A 141 2.10 -16.49 5.73
CA VAL A 141 0.75 -17.00 6.01
C VAL A 141 -0.21 -16.37 5.01
N THR A 142 -1.09 -17.16 4.41
CA THR A 142 -2.23 -16.65 3.65
C THR A 142 -3.49 -16.89 4.45
N ILE A 143 -4.29 -15.84 4.64
CA ILE A 143 -5.66 -15.94 5.14
C ILE A 143 -6.63 -15.57 4.00
N ILE A 144 -7.90 -15.90 4.16
CA ILE A 144 -8.95 -15.54 3.21
C ILE A 144 -9.83 -14.49 3.88
N ASP A 145 -10.03 -13.36 3.22
CA ASP A 145 -10.91 -12.32 3.70
C ASP A 145 -12.38 -12.72 3.53
N PRO A 146 -13.34 -11.90 3.99
CA PRO A 146 -14.74 -12.23 3.85
C PRO A 146 -15.24 -12.22 2.40
N ASP A 147 -14.57 -11.62 1.43
CA ASP A 147 -14.98 -11.60 0.02
C ASP A 147 -14.14 -12.58 -0.83
N ASP A 148 -13.60 -13.63 -0.19
CA ASP A 148 -12.79 -14.71 -0.78
C ASP A 148 -11.46 -14.25 -1.41
N PHE A 149 -10.99 -13.05 -1.09
CA PHE A 149 -9.67 -12.57 -1.48
C PHE A 149 -8.58 -13.14 -0.58
N PRO A 150 -7.48 -13.66 -1.16
CA PRO A 150 -6.30 -14.02 -0.37
C PRO A 150 -5.62 -12.77 0.20
N VAL A 151 -5.38 -12.76 1.50
CA VAL A 151 -4.54 -11.77 2.19
C VAL A 151 -3.29 -12.50 2.67
N ASN A 152 -2.13 -12.15 2.12
CA ASN A 152 -0.87 -12.75 2.51
C ASN A 152 -0.14 -11.87 3.53
N LEU A 153 0.59 -12.52 4.41
CA LEU A 153 1.39 -11.93 5.47
C LEU A 153 2.76 -12.60 5.44
N ILE A 154 3.83 -11.85 5.67
CA ILE A 154 5.18 -12.40 5.70
C ILE A 154 6.00 -11.81 6.85
N HIS A 155 6.87 -12.62 7.45
CA HIS A 155 7.87 -12.16 8.43
C HIS A 155 9.23 -12.78 8.15
N GLY A 156 10.30 -12.05 8.48
CA GLY A 156 11.68 -12.55 8.41
C GLY A 156 12.27 -12.59 7.00
N GLN A 157 11.69 -11.82 6.07
CA GLN A 157 12.29 -11.62 4.76
C GLN A 157 13.51 -10.68 4.88
N VAL A 158 14.63 -11.09 4.30
CA VAL A 158 15.88 -10.31 4.28
C VAL A 158 15.82 -9.27 3.16
N GLN A 159 15.98 -8.00 3.51
CA GLN A 159 16.05 -6.89 2.56
C GLN A 159 17.38 -6.86 1.81
N ASP A 160 17.33 -6.34 0.59
CA ASP A 160 18.50 -6.10 -0.26
C ASP A 160 19.11 -4.72 0.06
N LYS A 161 20.09 -4.74 0.97
CA LYS A 161 20.74 -3.51 1.45
C LYS A 161 21.72 -2.89 0.46
N GLU A 162 22.13 -3.59 -0.59
CA GLU A 162 23.05 -3.01 -1.59
C GLU A 162 22.41 -1.80 -2.29
N ASN A 163 21.08 -1.83 -2.44
CA ASN A 163 20.29 -0.76 -3.05
C ASN A 163 20.13 0.49 -2.17
N GLU A 164 20.43 0.43 -0.87
CA GLU A 164 20.43 1.63 -0.01
C GLU A 164 21.49 2.65 -0.44
N THR A 165 22.58 2.16 -1.03
CA THR A 165 23.75 2.99 -1.40
C THR A 165 23.75 3.46 -2.85
N ASN A 166 22.85 2.90 -3.68
CA ASN A 166 22.78 3.14 -5.13
C ASN A 166 21.47 3.82 -5.55
N LEU A 167 20.94 4.73 -4.72
CA LEU A 167 19.75 5.49 -5.06
C LEU A 167 20.04 6.53 -6.16
N PRO A 168 19.08 6.81 -7.06
CA PRO A 168 19.18 7.92 -7.98
C PRO A 168 19.43 9.25 -7.23
N PRO A 169 20.26 10.15 -7.77
CA PRO A 169 20.51 11.44 -7.13
C PRO A 169 19.22 12.27 -7.05
N GLU A 170 19.01 12.93 -5.91
CA GLU A 170 17.84 13.76 -5.68
C GLU A 170 17.75 14.95 -6.63
N SER A 171 16.53 15.27 -7.05
CA SER A 171 16.24 16.46 -7.85
C SER A 171 16.11 17.69 -6.96
N ILE A 172 17.08 18.61 -7.03
CA ILE A 172 17.04 19.87 -6.28
C ILE A 172 15.92 20.78 -6.83
N LEU A 173 14.91 21.04 -6.00
CA LEU A 173 13.80 21.94 -6.31
C LEU A 173 14.11 23.39 -5.93
N ASN A 174 13.63 24.33 -6.74
CA ASN A 174 13.65 25.76 -6.43
C ASN A 174 12.24 26.23 -6.06
N TYR A 175 12.08 26.85 -4.90
CA TYR A 175 10.85 27.50 -4.45
C TYR A 175 10.90 29.01 -4.71
N GLU A 176 9.85 29.75 -4.41
CA GLU A 176 9.70 31.19 -4.69
C GLU A 176 10.90 32.00 -4.20
N THR A 177 11.30 31.79 -2.94
CA THR A 177 12.39 32.50 -2.29
C THR A 177 13.61 31.63 -1.99
N LYS A 178 13.51 30.30 -2.16
CA LYS A 178 14.61 29.35 -1.93
C LYS A 178 15.12 28.79 -3.26
N LYS A 179 16.22 29.35 -3.77
CA LYS A 179 16.83 28.96 -5.06
C LYS A 179 18.15 28.21 -4.81
N GLN A 180 18.08 26.90 -4.58
CA GLN A 180 19.23 26.05 -4.27
C GLN A 180 19.92 25.48 -5.53
N ARG A 181 19.22 25.36 -6.65
CA ARG A 181 19.77 24.84 -7.90
C ARG A 181 20.57 25.93 -8.63
N LEU A 182 21.84 26.11 -8.24
CA LEU A 182 22.75 27.15 -8.76
C LEU A 182 23.49 26.67 -10.01
N GLY A 183 23.06 27.12 -11.20
CA GLY A 183 23.72 26.80 -12.48
C GLY A 183 23.60 25.33 -12.93
N ALA A 184 22.95 24.48 -12.13
CA ALA A 184 22.70 23.07 -12.45
C ALA A 184 21.39 22.88 -13.21
N TYR A 185 21.40 21.95 -14.16
CA TYR A 185 20.21 21.56 -14.92
C TYR A 185 19.63 20.26 -14.35
N GLN A 186 18.30 20.14 -14.34
CA GLN A 186 17.66 18.83 -14.23
C GLN A 186 17.64 18.22 -15.64
N ARG A 187 18.26 17.05 -15.78
CA ARG A 187 18.33 16.27 -17.01
C ARG A 187 17.98 14.84 -16.65
N PHE A 188 16.84 14.37 -17.14
CA PHE A 188 16.42 12.99 -16.96
C PHE A 188 16.86 12.18 -18.18
N THR A 189 17.38 10.99 -17.95
CA THR A 189 17.62 10.01 -19.01
C THR A 189 16.29 9.34 -19.34
N GLN A 190 15.90 9.34 -20.62
CA GLN A 190 14.67 8.68 -21.04
C GLN A 190 14.80 7.15 -20.90
N GLY A 191 13.76 6.52 -20.36
CA GLY A 191 13.67 5.07 -20.16
C GLY A 191 12.38 4.71 -19.42
N PRO A 192 12.21 3.44 -19.04
CA PRO A 192 11.14 3.01 -18.14
C PRO A 192 11.12 3.80 -16.83
N ALA A 193 10.00 3.76 -16.10
CA ALA A 193 9.91 4.47 -14.84
C ALA A 193 10.91 3.89 -13.82
N ALA A 194 11.52 4.75 -13.01
CA ALA A 194 12.28 4.29 -11.86
C ALA A 194 11.29 3.89 -10.76
N VAL A 195 10.91 2.61 -10.73
CA VAL A 195 10.01 2.06 -9.70
C VAL A 195 10.81 1.83 -8.42
N TYR A 196 10.45 2.54 -7.33
CA TYR A 196 11.15 2.38 -6.04
C TYR A 196 10.62 1.19 -5.26
N ARG A 197 9.31 1.19 -4.99
CA ARG A 197 8.56 0.14 -4.30
C ARG A 197 7.07 0.20 -4.65
N ILE A 198 6.33 -0.85 -4.33
CA ILE A 198 4.86 -0.83 -4.33
C ILE A 198 4.34 0.14 -3.24
N GLY A 199 3.36 0.98 -3.60
CA GLY A 199 2.78 1.97 -2.68
C GLY A 199 1.48 1.52 -2.04
N HIS A 200 0.53 1.06 -2.87
CA HIS A 200 -0.79 0.63 -2.42
C HIS A 200 -1.40 -0.41 -3.36
N PHE A 201 -2.50 -1.03 -2.91
CA PHE A 201 -3.37 -1.82 -3.76
C PHE A 201 -4.84 -1.52 -3.47
N GLY A 202 -5.73 -1.98 -4.36
CA GLY A 202 -7.17 -1.92 -4.17
C GLY A 202 -7.85 -3.24 -4.51
N ILE A 203 -8.94 -3.54 -3.82
CA ILE A 203 -9.88 -4.61 -4.18
C ILE A 203 -11.31 -4.06 -4.23
N CYS A 204 -12.11 -4.63 -5.13
CA CYS A 204 -13.54 -4.41 -5.19
C CYS A 204 -14.26 -5.57 -4.51
N ILE A 205 -15.17 -5.27 -3.58
CA ILE A 205 -15.89 -6.26 -2.77
C ILE A 205 -17.41 -6.17 -2.98
N GLU A 206 -18.14 -7.18 -2.53
CA GLU A 206 -19.61 -7.19 -2.62
C GLU A 206 -20.25 -6.57 -1.38
N ASN A 207 -19.68 -6.80 -0.19
CA ASN A 207 -20.24 -6.31 1.07
C ASN A 207 -19.23 -5.47 1.87
N PHE A 208 -19.27 -4.15 1.63
CA PHE A 208 -18.34 -3.20 2.24
C PHE A 208 -18.34 -3.27 3.76
N ALA A 209 -19.50 -3.24 4.42
CA ALA A 209 -19.57 -3.24 5.87
C ALA A 209 -18.93 -4.49 6.50
N ARG A 210 -19.15 -5.66 5.89
CA ARG A 210 -18.57 -6.94 6.35
C ARG A 210 -17.06 -6.97 6.18
N SER A 211 -16.55 -6.56 5.03
CA SER A 211 -15.11 -6.55 4.77
C SER A 211 -14.40 -5.46 5.56
N PHE A 212 -14.97 -4.27 5.64
CA PHE A 212 -14.47 -3.16 6.46
C PHE A 212 -14.29 -3.61 7.91
N ASP A 213 -15.32 -4.19 8.54
CA ASP A 213 -15.28 -4.67 9.93
C ASP A 213 -14.18 -5.74 10.14
N PHE A 214 -14.03 -6.67 9.19
CA PHE A 214 -12.95 -7.65 9.24
C PHE A 214 -11.57 -6.98 9.24
N TYR A 215 -11.31 -6.06 8.31
CA TYR A 215 -9.98 -5.45 8.19
C TYR A 215 -9.61 -4.60 9.41
N ILE A 216 -10.53 -3.77 9.92
CA ILE A 216 -10.26 -2.87 11.06
C ILE A 216 -10.13 -3.60 12.40
N ARG A 217 -10.70 -4.81 12.53
CA ARG A 217 -10.60 -5.64 13.74
C ARG A 217 -9.48 -6.67 13.68
N THR A 218 -9.03 -7.04 12.47
CA THR A 218 -7.98 -8.04 12.29
C THR A 218 -6.60 -7.40 12.27
N PHE A 219 -6.49 -6.20 11.70
CA PHE A 219 -5.23 -5.52 11.45
C PHE A 219 -5.21 -4.12 12.04
N ASN A 220 -4.03 -3.55 12.20
CA ASN A 220 -3.83 -2.14 12.52
C ASN A 220 -4.08 -1.21 11.32
N LEU A 221 -5.17 -1.45 10.58
CA LEU A 221 -5.63 -0.59 9.51
C LEU A 221 -6.59 0.45 10.06
N VAL A 222 -6.35 1.71 9.72
CA VAL A 222 -7.22 2.84 10.07
C VAL A 222 -7.57 3.57 8.78
N PRO A 223 -8.86 3.89 8.54
CA PRO A 223 -9.24 4.65 7.36
C PRO A 223 -8.65 6.06 7.45
N SER A 224 -7.89 6.45 6.43
CA SER A 224 -7.52 7.84 6.18
C SER A 224 -8.66 8.60 5.51
N ASP A 225 -9.41 7.93 4.63
CA ASP A 225 -10.55 8.49 3.93
C ASP A 225 -11.68 7.45 3.85
N ILE A 226 -12.93 7.91 3.98
CA ILE A 226 -14.13 7.10 3.75
C ILE A 226 -14.98 7.79 2.69
N VAL A 227 -15.23 7.10 1.59
CA VAL A 227 -16.14 7.54 0.53
C VAL A 227 -17.53 7.06 0.88
N TYR A 228 -18.50 7.98 0.83
CA TYR A 228 -19.89 7.67 1.11
C TYR A 228 -20.82 8.19 0.02
N ALA A 229 -22.02 7.63 -0.03
CA ALA A 229 -23.13 8.11 -0.82
C ALA A 229 -24.31 8.44 0.09
N ASP A 230 -25.17 9.36 -0.38
CA ASP A 230 -26.47 9.58 0.24
C ASP A 230 -27.42 8.45 -0.17
N GLY A 231 -28.06 7.81 0.81
CA GLY A 231 -29.06 6.78 0.58
C GLY A 231 -30.33 6.98 1.41
N ASP A 232 -31.30 6.10 1.19
CA ASP A 232 -32.53 6.07 1.98
C ASP A 232 -32.20 5.71 3.44
N GLY A 233 -32.22 6.71 4.32
CA GLY A 233 -31.86 6.55 5.73
C GLY A 233 -30.56 7.26 6.15
N GLY A 234 -29.88 7.93 5.22
CA GLY A 234 -28.71 8.76 5.49
C GLY A 234 -27.45 8.30 4.77
N ARG A 235 -26.30 8.66 5.32
CA ARG A 235 -24.97 8.34 4.79
C ARG A 235 -24.73 6.83 4.74
N ILE A 236 -24.29 6.33 3.59
CA ILE A 236 -23.86 4.93 3.39
C ILE A 236 -22.39 4.95 2.98
N ASP A 237 -21.52 4.38 3.79
CA ASP A 237 -20.10 4.23 3.43
C ASP A 237 -19.96 3.17 2.33
N CYS A 238 -19.21 3.49 1.28
CA CYS A 238 -19.07 2.68 0.07
C CYS A 238 -17.64 2.23 -0.18
N ALA A 239 -16.65 3.03 0.22
CA ALA A 239 -15.24 2.68 0.07
C ALA A 239 -14.40 3.32 1.18
N ALA A 240 -13.21 2.78 1.40
CA ALA A 240 -12.25 3.31 2.35
C ALA A 240 -10.82 3.20 1.81
N PHE A 241 -10.01 4.20 2.13
CA PHE A 241 -8.56 4.18 1.98
C PHE A 241 -7.96 4.02 3.37
N PHE A 242 -7.04 3.08 3.55
CA PHE A 242 -6.45 2.76 4.84
C PHE A 242 -4.96 3.05 4.87
N HIS A 243 -4.52 3.66 5.95
CA HIS A 243 -3.11 3.68 6.36
C HIS A 243 -2.85 2.65 7.47
N LEU A 244 -1.57 2.43 7.77
CA LEU A 244 -1.15 1.55 8.86
C LEU A 244 -0.96 2.38 10.13
N ASP A 245 -1.69 2.02 11.18
CA ASP A 245 -1.51 2.60 12.51
C ASP A 245 -0.25 2.03 13.17
N ARG A 246 0.83 2.77 13.04
CA ARG A 246 2.15 2.49 13.61
C ARG A 246 2.45 3.37 14.83
N GLY A 247 1.42 3.92 15.47
CA GLY A 247 1.58 4.84 16.60
C GLY A 247 2.20 6.17 16.16
N GLY A 248 3.38 6.51 16.68
CA GLY A 248 4.07 7.76 16.36
C GLY A 248 4.89 7.73 15.06
N GLU A 249 4.97 6.59 14.39
CA GLU A 249 5.70 6.44 13.12
C GLU A 249 4.85 6.92 11.94
N TYR A 250 5.43 7.75 11.07
CA TYR A 250 4.77 8.15 9.83
C TYR A 250 4.66 6.97 8.86
N THR A 251 3.49 6.85 8.23
CA THR A 251 3.19 5.87 7.19
C THR A 251 2.64 6.55 5.95
N ASP A 252 2.56 5.81 4.84
CA ASP A 252 1.92 6.31 3.61
C ASP A 252 0.45 6.67 3.91
N HIS A 253 -0.05 7.77 3.29
CA HIS A 253 -1.44 8.24 3.48
C HIS A 253 -2.47 7.15 3.24
N TYR A 254 -2.19 6.22 2.32
CA TYR A 254 -2.88 4.94 2.26
C TYR A 254 -1.99 3.88 1.61
N THR A 255 -2.20 2.63 2.00
CA THR A 255 -1.58 1.43 1.42
C THR A 255 -2.61 0.41 0.93
N PHE A 256 -3.87 0.57 1.34
CA PHE A 256 -4.96 -0.33 0.97
C PHE A 256 -6.25 0.44 0.66
N PHE A 257 -6.85 0.16 -0.49
CA PHE A 257 -8.18 0.60 -0.88
C PHE A 257 -9.17 -0.59 -0.84
N LEU A 258 -10.34 -0.35 -0.26
CA LEU A 258 -11.46 -1.28 -0.23
C LEU A 258 -12.70 -0.55 -0.74
N GLY A 259 -13.40 -1.09 -1.74
CA GLY A 259 -14.65 -0.49 -2.23
C GLY A 259 -15.43 -1.37 -3.18
#